data_AF-A0A2R6L6N8-F1
#
_entry.id   AF-A0A2R6L6N8-F1
#
_cell.length_a   1.000
_cell.length_b   1.000
_cell.length_c   1.000
_cell.angle_alpha   90.00
_cell.angle_beta   90.00
_cell.angle_gamma   90.00
#
_symmetry.space_group_name_H-M   'P 1'
#
loop_
_entity.id
_entity.type
_entity.pdbx_description
1 polymer ?
#
loop_
_entity_poly.entity_id
_entity_poly.type
_entity_poly.pdbx_seq_one_letter_code
_entity_poly.pdbx_strand_id
1 'polypeptide(L)' 'TEKPLWVREHSCPACGFEADRDTNAAWNILSRGLSKLGVGHSEATPVETALPTGTTVVPAKRVVEPGSPCLKEAVADG' A
#
# COMPACT_ATOMS: atom_id res chain seq x y z
N THR A 1 -23.97 2.88 -27.05
CA THR A 1 -25.28 2.64 -26.38
C THR A 1 -25.07 2.77 -24.90
N GLU A 2 -25.99 3.43 -24.19
CA GLU A 2 -25.96 3.40 -22.73
C GLU A 2 -26.16 1.96 -22.24
N LYS A 3 -25.40 1.59 -21.23
CA LYS A 3 -25.46 0.27 -20.62
C LYS A 3 -26.45 0.29 -19.45
N PRO A 4 -27.43 -0.61 -19.40
CA PRO A 4 -28.37 -0.66 -18.29
C PRO A 4 -27.68 -0.93 -16.96
N LEU A 5 -28.19 -0.34 -15.88
CA LEU A 5 -27.61 -0.46 -14.53
C LEU A 5 -27.59 -1.90 -13.99
N TRP A 6 -28.49 -2.77 -14.45
CA TRP A 6 -28.57 -4.18 -14.05
C TRP A 6 -27.53 -5.07 -14.74
N VAL A 7 -26.82 -4.58 -15.76
CA VAL A 7 -25.76 -5.36 -16.39
C VAL A 7 -24.52 -5.36 -15.48
N ARG A 8 -24.26 -6.52 -14.89
CA ARG A 8 -23.18 -6.73 -13.92
C ARG A 8 -21.85 -7.12 -14.53
N GLU A 9 -21.80 -7.55 -15.79
CA GLU A 9 -20.55 -7.92 -16.46
C GLU A 9 -19.93 -6.74 -17.19
N HIS A 10 -18.62 -6.51 -17.08
CA HIS A 10 -17.83 -5.60 -17.89
C HIS A 10 -17.09 -6.38 -18.97
N SER A 11 -17.36 -6.07 -20.24
CA SER A 11 -16.52 -6.49 -21.38
C SER A 11 -15.84 -5.25 -21.97
N CYS A 12 -14.51 -5.26 -22.00
CA CYS A 12 -13.72 -4.16 -22.55
C CYS A 12 -13.66 -4.28 -24.07
N PRO A 13 -14.19 -3.30 -24.83
CA PRO A 13 -14.21 -3.37 -26.30
C PRO A 13 -12.82 -3.20 -26.93
N ALA A 14 -11.84 -2.69 -26.18
CA ALA A 14 -10.49 -2.43 -26.68
C ALA A 14 -9.56 -3.65 -26.59
N CYS A 15 -9.73 -4.49 -25.56
CA CYS A 15 -8.82 -5.61 -25.30
C CYS A 15 -9.53 -6.95 -25.08
N GLY A 16 -10.86 -7.00 -25.09
CA GLY A 16 -11.64 -8.23 -24.87
C GLY A 16 -11.63 -8.74 -23.43
N PHE A 17 -11.16 -7.94 -22.46
CA PHE A 17 -11.18 -8.33 -21.05
C PHE A 17 -12.61 -8.39 -20.50
N GLU A 18 -12.95 -9.47 -19.80
CA GLU A 18 -14.26 -9.68 -19.19
C GLU A 18 -14.15 -9.92 -17.69
N ALA A 19 -14.99 -9.26 -16.90
CA ALA A 19 -15.05 -9.40 -15.44
C ALA A 19 -16.39 -8.88 -14.89
N ASP A 20 -16.70 -9.14 -13.62
CA ASP A 20 -17.76 -8.38 -12.94
C ASP A 20 -17.40 -6.88 -12.93
N ARG A 21 -18.41 -6.03 -13.16
CA ARG A 21 -18.31 -4.57 -13.27
C ARG A 21 -17.76 -3.95 -12.01
N ASP A 22 -18.18 -4.43 -10.85
CA ASP A 22 -17.78 -3.86 -9.56
C ASP A 22 -16.34 -4.32 -9.24
N THR A 23 -15.96 -5.56 -9.61
CA THR A 23 -14.57 -6.02 -9.57
C THR A 23 -13.67 -5.19 -10.49
N ASN A 24 -14.08 -4.93 -11.72
CA ASN A 24 -13.33 -4.09 -12.66
C ASN A 24 -13.20 -2.65 -12.15
N ALA A 25 -14.25 -2.09 -11.54
CA ALA A 25 -14.20 -0.77 -10.93
C ALA A 25 -13.19 -0.72 -9.77
N ALA A 26 -13.23 -1.70 -8.87
CA ALA A 26 -12.26 -1.81 -7.77
C ALA A 26 -10.82 -1.89 -8.29
N TRP A 27 -10.59 -2.69 -9.35
CA TRP A 27 -9.27 -2.81 -9.95
C TRP A 27 -8.78 -1.51 -10.58
N ASN A 28 -9.65 -0.79 -11.31
CA ASN A 28 -9.32 0.51 -11.88
C ASN A 28 -8.98 1.55 -10.80
N ILE A 29 -9.73 1.57 -9.68
CA ILE A 29 -9.48 2.47 -8.56
C ILE A 29 -8.13 2.13 -7.91
N LEU A 30 -7.88 0.85 -7.62
CA LEU A 30 -6.62 0.37 -7.05
C LEU A 30 -5.44 0.76 -7.94
N SER A 31 -5.50 0.42 -9.23
CA SER A 31 -4.44 0.71 -10.19
C SER A 31 -4.10 2.21 -10.24
N ARG A 32 -5.12 3.07 -10.35
CA ARG A 32 -4.93 4.53 -10.32
C ARG A 32 -4.36 5.02 -8.99
N GLY A 33 -4.81 4.43 -7.87
CA GLY A 33 -4.29 4.73 -6.54
C GLY A 33 -2.79 4.44 -6.45
N LEU A 34 -2.36 3.24 -6.85
CA LEU A 34 -0.95 2.84 -6.86
C LEU A 34 -0.12 3.70 -7.82
N SER A 35 -0.66 4.06 -9.00
CA SER A 35 0.05 4.94 -9.94
C SER A 35 0.23 6.37 -9.41
N LYS A 36 -0.71 6.88 -8.59
CA LYS A 36 -0.65 8.25 -8.06
C LYS A 36 0.12 8.35 -6.75
N LEU A 37 -0.07 7.39 -5.85
CA LEU A 37 0.47 7.42 -4.49
C LEU A 37 1.73 6.58 -4.32
N GLY A 38 2.02 5.70 -5.29
CA GLY A 38 3.04 4.68 -5.15
C GLY A 38 2.58 3.52 -4.27
N VAL A 39 3.44 2.51 -4.14
CA VAL A 39 3.25 1.39 -3.22
C VAL A 39 4.18 1.59 -2.03
N GLY A 40 3.62 1.73 -0.84
CA GLY A 40 4.40 1.71 0.39
C GLY A 40 4.79 0.28 0.70
N HIS A 41 6.06 -0.07 0.49
CA HIS A 41 6.62 -1.31 1.04
C HIS A 41 7.27 -0.97 2.37
N SER A 42 6.92 -1.71 3.43
CA SER A 42 7.67 -1.65 4.68
C SER A 42 9.10 -2.05 4.36
N GLU A 43 10.05 -1.14 4.55
CA GLU A 43 11.45 -1.51 4.53
C GLU A 43 11.68 -2.47 5.69
N ALA A 44 12.04 -3.72 5.37
CA ALA A 44 12.49 -4.66 6.36
C ALA A 44 13.90 -4.25 6.80
N THR A 45 14.02 -3.18 7.60
CA THR A 45 15.25 -2.92 8.33
C THR A 45 15.40 -4.07 9.32
N PRO A 46 16.40 -4.96 9.17
CA PRO A 46 16.65 -5.97 10.19
C PRO A 46 16.98 -5.20 11.46
N VAL A 47 16.13 -5.32 12.48
CA VAL A 47 16.51 -4.81 13.79
C VAL A 47 17.66 -5.72 14.24
N GLU A 48 18.87 -5.17 14.31
CA GLU A 48 20.00 -5.90 14.88
C GLU A 48 19.76 -6.04 16.39
N THR A 49 18.97 -7.04 16.78
CA THR A 49 18.81 -7.44 18.17
C THR A 49 20.06 -8.21 18.58
N ALA A 50 21.12 -7.49 18.94
CA ALA A 50 22.27 -8.11 19.59
C ALA A 50 21.84 -8.61 20.99
N LEU A 51 21.59 -9.91 21.14
CA LEU A 51 21.44 -10.55 22.44
C LEU A 51 22.84 -10.69 23.08
N PRO A 52 23.08 -10.13 24.29
CA PRO A 52 24.33 -10.36 24.98
C PRO A 52 24.37 -11.79 25.55
N THR A 53 25.19 -12.66 24.95
CA THR A 53 25.59 -13.93 25.56
C THR A 53 26.85 -13.68 26.40
N GLY A 54 26.68 -13.25 27.66
CA GLY A 54 27.81 -13.14 28.60
C GLY A 54 27.57 -12.20 29.78
N THR A 55 28.00 -12.64 30.96
CA THR A 55 27.83 -11.98 32.28
C THR A 55 28.74 -10.78 32.52
N THR A 56 29.06 -10.00 31.49
CA THR A 56 29.96 -8.83 31.62
C THR A 56 29.17 -7.53 31.58
N VAL A 57 29.60 -6.54 32.37
CA VAL A 57 28.95 -5.22 32.44
C VAL A 57 29.06 -4.54 31.08
N VAL A 58 27.94 -4.46 30.35
CA VAL A 58 27.83 -3.81 29.04
C VAL A 58 27.11 -2.47 29.16
N PRO A 59 27.58 -1.40 28.47
CA PRO A 59 26.89 -0.12 28.42
C PRO A 59 25.51 -0.26 27.77
N ALA A 60 24.49 0.32 28.39
CA ALA A 60 23.14 0.34 27.84
C ALA A 60 23.11 1.13 26.50
N LYS A 61 22.64 0.49 25.44
CA LYS A 61 22.34 1.16 24.16
C LYS A 61 20.84 1.44 24.08
N ARG A 62 20.48 2.66 23.67
CA ARG A 62 19.09 3.08 23.45
C ARG A 62 18.66 2.68 22.04
N VAL A 63 17.50 2.05 21.93
CA VAL A 63 16.83 1.80 20.63
C VAL A 63 16.16 3.09 20.17
N VAL A 64 16.36 3.45 18.90
CA VAL A 64 15.65 4.54 18.22
C VAL A 64 14.65 3.88 17.27
N GLU A 65 13.36 4.10 17.51
CA GLU A 65 12.31 3.59 16.63
C GLU A 65 12.36 4.32 15.28
N PRO A 66 12.42 3.62 14.13
CA PRO A 66 12.58 4.23 12.81
C PRO A 66 11.37 5.05 12.32
N GLY A 67 10.30 5.17 13.11
CA GLY A 67 9.06 5.84 12.70
C GLY A 67 8.29 5.03 11.65
N SER A 68 6.97 5.25 11.58
CA SER A 68 6.12 4.61 10.57
C SER A 68 6.09 5.46 9.29
N PRO A 69 6.10 4.87 8.07
CA PRO A 69 6.07 5.63 6.81
C PRO A 69 4.75 6.36 6.50
N CYS A 70 3.83 6.47 7.45
CA CYS A 70 2.44 6.78 7.15
C CYS A 70 2.23 8.28 6.84
N LEU A 71 1.99 8.55 5.55
CA LEU A 71 1.26 9.65 4.93
C LEU A 71 1.56 11.08 5.41
N LYS A 72 2.09 11.91 4.49
CA LYS A 72 2.02 13.38 4.63
C LYS A 72 0.55 13.79 4.57
N GLU A 73 0.07 14.47 5.61
CA GLU A 73 -1.22 15.16 5.59
C GLU A 73 -1.29 16.08 4.36
N ALA A 74 -2.41 16.04 3.64
CA ALA A 74 -2.68 17.02 2.61
C ALA A 74 -2.94 18.37 3.29
N VAL A 75 -2.13 19.38 2.96
CA VAL A 75 -2.45 20.77 3.28
C VAL A 75 -3.66 21.14 2.42
N ALA A 76 -4.80 21.41 3.06
CA ALA A 76 -5.92 22.06 2.40
C ALA A 76 -5.54 23.53 2.17
N ASP A 77 -5.19 23.89 0.93
CA ASP A 77 -5.20 25.29 0.51
C ASP A 77 -6.64 25.69 0.18
N GLY A 78 -7.07 26.79 0.78
CA GLY A 78 -8.41 27.37 0.67
C GLY A 78 -8.68 28.14 -0.61
#